data_AF-A0A8H7RVK3-F1
#
_entry.id   AF-A0A8H7RVK3-F1
#
_cell.length_a   1.000
_cell.length_b   1.000
_cell.length_c   1.000
_cell.angle_alpha   90.00
_cell.angle_beta   90.00
_cell.angle_gamma   90.00
#
_symmetry.space_group_name_H-M   'P 1'
#
loop_
_entity.id
_entity.type
_entity.pdbx_description
1 polymer ?
#
loop_
_entity_poly.entity_id
_entity_poly.type
_entity_poly.pdbx_seq_one_letter_code
_entity_poly.pdbx_strand_id
1 'polypeptide(L)'
;MNRAGTLRSQTLMIGKSGSSVVSYQEEDAQCPVCKSDKYLTPNLKLLVSPCFHKMCESCIDRLFSAGPAPCPICQQVLRKNQFMSQIFEDLEVEKEVRIRKRVNKVFNKRPEDFPSIRLYNDYLEEVEDITFNLMNEVDVAETEARITAYEMENKDSIAANEARMANEQRYMNYQDELEKQQREQKREEYIQLLEEERRQKEHEKAEIIKELATSNKSAQAVLATRQSITLKRSSALRQQSESNSPARLSMPSWITTAMDNDTDMKDSEAKDFDPFEYQYQYTTDYDLRDTYDDPTTEYLQNNKRARAGGFEAKYVFDRALSDAFTGLSCMPVEGN
;
A
#
# COMPACT_ATOMS: atom_id res chain seq x y z
N MET A 1 -24.21 22.62 21.41
CA MET A 1 -23.29 21.79 22.21
C MET A 1 -22.77 20.67 21.33
N ASN A 2 -21.50 20.76 20.99
CA ASN A 2 -20.59 19.80 20.34
C ASN A 2 -21.13 18.39 20.03
N ARG A 3 -21.20 18.06 18.73
CA ARG A 3 -20.76 16.76 18.23
C ARG A 3 -19.83 16.99 17.05
N ALA A 4 -18.54 17.06 17.38
CA ALA A 4 -17.46 16.90 16.42
C ALA A 4 -17.54 15.46 15.88
N GLY A 5 -18.12 15.29 14.70
CA GLY A 5 -18.02 14.07 13.91
C GLY A 5 -16.64 14.00 13.30
N THR A 6 -15.72 13.34 13.97
CA THR A 6 -14.38 13.03 13.47
C THR A 6 -14.49 12.39 12.08
N LEU A 7 -13.85 12.98 11.07
CA LEU A 7 -13.65 12.43 9.70
C LEU A 7 -12.97 11.04 9.66
N ARG A 8 -12.69 10.43 10.82
CA ARG A 8 -12.18 9.06 10.97
C ARG A 8 -13.21 7.96 10.72
N SER A 9 -14.52 8.26 10.70
CA SER A 9 -15.55 7.23 10.43
C SER A 9 -15.70 6.87 8.94
N GLN A 10 -15.03 7.57 8.03
CA GLN A 10 -14.98 7.24 6.59
C GLN A 10 -13.76 6.38 6.22
N THR A 11 -13.14 5.72 7.20
CA THR A 11 -12.16 4.67 6.87
C THR A 11 -12.96 3.47 6.38
N LEU A 12 -13.03 3.31 5.05
CA LEU A 12 -13.45 2.09 4.36
C LEU A 12 -12.91 0.88 5.13
N MET A 13 -13.82 0.14 5.78
CA MET A 13 -13.52 -1.13 6.41
C MET A 13 -13.25 -2.15 5.30
N ILE A 14 -12.06 -2.12 4.72
CA ILE A 14 -11.58 -3.15 3.81
C ILE A 14 -11.49 -4.43 4.64
N GLY A 15 -12.34 -5.41 4.29
CA GLY A 15 -12.35 -6.71 4.95
C GLY A 15 -10.96 -7.36 4.90
N LYS A 16 -10.61 -8.11 5.95
CA LYS A 16 -9.35 -8.88 6.10
C LYS A 16 -9.08 -9.90 4.98
N SER A 17 -10.01 -10.13 4.08
CA SER A 17 -9.84 -10.87 2.84
C SER A 17 -9.95 -9.88 1.68
N GLY A 18 -8.92 -9.81 0.83
CA GLY A 18 -8.84 -8.92 -0.36
C GLY A 18 -9.85 -9.23 -1.47
N SER A 19 -11.09 -9.59 -1.12
CA SER A 19 -12.17 -9.90 -2.06
C SER A 19 -13.55 -9.49 -1.54
N SER A 20 -13.69 -9.04 -0.29
CA SER A 20 -14.99 -8.62 0.23
C SER A 20 -15.16 -7.11 0.08
N VAL A 21 -15.62 -6.67 -1.09
CA VAL A 21 -16.13 -5.31 -1.26
C VAL A 21 -17.31 -5.14 -0.30
N VAL A 22 -17.15 -4.30 0.73
CA VAL A 22 -18.22 -4.02 1.69
C VAL A 22 -19.31 -3.27 0.95
N SER A 23 -20.48 -3.89 0.87
CA SER A 23 -21.67 -3.28 0.29
C SER A 23 -22.09 -2.09 1.16
N TYR A 24 -22.29 -0.93 0.55
CA TYR A 24 -22.88 0.21 1.24
C TYR A 24 -24.38 -0.03 1.46
N GLN A 25 -24.85 0.26 2.68
CA GLN A 25 -26.27 0.15 3.05
C GLN A 25 -26.66 1.33 3.93
N GLU A 26 -27.44 2.25 3.37
CA GLU A 26 -28.12 3.29 4.14
C GLU A 26 -28.99 2.66 5.25
N GLU A 27 -28.87 3.15 6.48
CA GLU A 27 -29.60 2.60 7.63
C GLU A 27 -31.11 2.91 7.58
N ASP A 28 -31.49 4.02 6.92
CA ASP A 28 -32.87 4.48 6.77
C ASP A 28 -33.49 4.12 5.41
N ALA A 29 -32.79 3.36 4.56
CA ALA A 29 -33.30 3.03 3.23
C ALA A 29 -34.44 2.02 3.28
N GLN A 30 -35.58 2.43 2.73
CA GLN A 30 -36.81 1.65 2.64
C GLN A 30 -37.00 1.05 1.24
N CYS A 31 -37.47 -0.20 1.15
CA CYS A 31 -37.82 -0.77 -0.16
C CYS A 31 -39.07 -0.09 -0.74
N PRO A 32 -39.06 0.40 -1.99
CA PRO A 32 -40.22 1.10 -2.58
C PRO A 32 -41.43 0.19 -2.83
N VAL A 33 -41.25 -1.13 -2.91
CA VAL A 33 -42.32 -2.10 -3.24
C VAL A 33 -43.01 -2.64 -1.99
N CYS A 34 -42.24 -3.08 -0.98
CA CYS A 34 -42.80 -3.66 0.25
C CYS A 34 -42.75 -2.72 1.45
N LYS A 35 -42.12 -1.54 1.34
CA LYS A 35 -41.97 -0.55 2.41
C LYS A 35 -41.43 -1.15 3.72
N SER A 36 -40.61 -2.20 3.60
CA SER A 36 -39.93 -2.80 4.75
C SER A 36 -38.62 -2.08 4.98
N ASP A 37 -38.37 -1.73 6.24
CA ASP A 37 -37.16 -1.03 6.66
C ASP A 37 -36.17 -2.01 7.29
N LYS A 38 -34.88 -1.64 7.26
CA LYS A 38 -33.81 -2.42 7.89
C LYS A 38 -34.02 -2.60 9.39
N TYR A 39 -34.70 -1.65 10.05
CA TYR A 39 -35.06 -1.74 11.46
C TYR A 39 -35.93 -2.96 11.79
N LEU A 40 -36.90 -3.30 10.93
CA LEU A 40 -37.78 -4.47 11.15
C LEU A 40 -37.11 -5.78 10.72
N THR A 41 -36.22 -5.72 9.74
CA THR A 41 -35.53 -6.89 9.19
C THR A 41 -34.03 -6.58 9.02
N PRO A 42 -33.18 -6.90 10.02
CA PRO A 42 -31.77 -6.47 10.02
C PRO A 42 -30.94 -7.11 8.89
N ASN A 43 -31.40 -8.24 8.34
CA ASN A 43 -30.75 -8.94 7.23
C ASN A 43 -31.28 -8.50 5.84
N LEU A 44 -32.11 -7.46 5.77
CA LEU A 44 -32.62 -6.95 4.50
C LEU A 44 -31.48 -6.35 3.67
N LYS A 45 -31.21 -6.94 2.50
CA LYS A 45 -30.27 -6.39 1.52
C LYS A 45 -31.05 -5.67 0.43
N LEU A 46 -30.69 -4.41 0.21
CA LEU A 46 -31.15 -3.65 -0.95
C LEU A 46 -30.14 -3.85 -2.09
N LEU A 47 -30.65 -4.27 -3.24
CA LEU A 47 -29.89 -4.42 -4.47
C LEU A 47 -30.34 -3.35 -5.47
N VAL A 48 -29.43 -2.96 -6.35
CA VAL A 48 -29.62 -1.94 -7.38
C VAL A 48 -29.77 -2.62 -8.73
N SER A 49 -30.77 -2.17 -9.50
CA SER A 49 -31.01 -2.62 -10.87
C SER A 49 -30.17 -1.83 -11.89
N PRO A 50 -30.04 -2.32 -13.14
CA PRO A 50 -29.51 -1.54 -14.25
C PRO A 50 -30.22 -0.22 -14.54
N CYS A 51 -31.48 -0.08 -14.13
CA CYS A 51 -32.22 1.18 -14.21
C CYS A 51 -32.06 2.05 -12.94
N PHE A 52 -31.08 1.75 -12.10
CA PHE A 52 -30.70 2.48 -10.89
C PHE A 52 -31.82 2.65 -9.85
N HIS A 53 -32.73 1.67 -9.77
CA HIS A 53 -33.72 1.61 -8.69
C HIS A 53 -33.33 0.58 -7.63
N LYS A 54 -33.43 0.96 -6.35
CA LYS A 54 -33.16 0.12 -5.18
C LYS A 54 -34.37 -0.77 -4.86
N MET A 55 -34.17 -2.08 -4.66
CA MET A 55 -35.21 -3.02 -4.22
C MET A 55 -34.64 -4.09 -3.28
N CYS A 56 -35.47 -4.65 -2.39
CA CYS A 56 -35.03 -5.74 -1.51
C CYS A 56 -35.03 -7.11 -2.22
N GLU A 57 -34.19 -8.02 -1.73
CA GLU A 57 -34.07 -9.40 -2.24
C GLU A 57 -35.42 -10.14 -2.33
N SER A 58 -36.29 -10.00 -1.32
CA SER A 58 -37.60 -10.65 -1.31
C SER A 58 -38.56 -10.11 -2.39
N CYS A 59 -38.51 -8.80 -2.69
CA CYS A 59 -39.28 -8.23 -3.79
C CYS A 59 -38.72 -8.61 -5.15
N ILE A 60 -37.40 -8.69 -5.29
CA ILE A 60 -36.74 -9.14 -6.51
C ILE A 60 -37.14 -10.59 -6.80
N ASP A 61 -37.08 -11.46 -5.79
CA ASP A 61 -37.48 -12.85 -5.95
C ASP A 61 -38.94 -12.97 -6.35
N ARG A 62 -39.85 -12.29 -5.65
CA ARG A 62 -41.27 -12.39 -5.97
C ARG A 62 -41.62 -11.87 -7.37
N LEU A 63 -41.04 -10.75 -7.80
CA LEU A 63 -41.37 -10.11 -9.08
C LEU A 63 -40.69 -10.77 -10.28
N PHE A 64 -39.44 -11.24 -10.12
CA PHE A 64 -38.62 -11.74 -11.22
C PHE A 64 -38.46 -13.27 -11.24
N SER A 65 -39.07 -14.01 -10.30
CA SER A 65 -39.05 -15.50 -10.33
C SER A 65 -39.80 -16.07 -11.53
N ALA A 66 -40.85 -15.40 -12.01
CA ALA A 66 -41.66 -15.86 -13.14
C ALA A 66 -40.98 -15.61 -14.51
N GLY A 67 -39.86 -14.89 -14.55
CA GLY A 67 -39.15 -14.55 -15.76
C GLY A 67 -38.76 -13.06 -15.85
N PRO A 68 -38.31 -12.60 -17.03
CA PRO A 68 -38.02 -11.18 -17.25
C PRO A 68 -39.31 -10.36 -17.08
N ALA A 69 -39.29 -9.44 -16.12
CA ALA A 69 -40.42 -8.60 -15.76
C ALA A 69 -40.04 -7.12 -15.89
N PRO A 70 -41.00 -6.21 -16.10
CA PRO A 70 -40.74 -4.78 -16.10
C PRO A 70 -40.48 -4.27 -14.67
N CYS A 71 -39.56 -3.31 -14.54
CA CYS A 71 -39.33 -2.58 -13.30
C CYS A 71 -40.61 -1.84 -12.87
N PRO A 72 -41.02 -1.86 -11.59
CA PRO A 72 -42.24 -1.19 -11.14
C PRO A 72 -42.18 0.34 -11.18
N ILE A 73 -40.99 0.94 -11.35
CA ILE A 73 -40.79 2.40 -11.33
C ILE A 73 -40.63 2.95 -12.76
N CYS A 74 -39.73 2.36 -13.55
CA CYS A 74 -39.40 2.83 -14.90
C CYS A 74 -39.83 1.89 -16.04
N GLN A 75 -40.49 0.77 -15.73
CA GLN A 75 -41.01 -0.22 -16.69
C GLN A 75 -39.99 -0.89 -17.62
N GLN A 76 -38.69 -0.63 -17.46
CA GLN A 76 -37.64 -1.33 -18.21
C GLN A 76 -37.66 -2.83 -17.87
N VAL A 77 -37.55 -3.69 -18.88
CA VAL A 77 -37.53 -5.14 -18.69
C VAL A 77 -36.18 -5.57 -18.12
N LEU A 78 -36.18 -6.20 -16.95
CA LEU A 78 -34.97 -6.62 -16.24
C LEU A 78 -34.97 -8.11 -15.91
N ARG A 79 -33.78 -8.65 -15.66
CA ARG A 79 -33.59 -10.03 -15.19
C ARG A 79 -33.04 -10.06 -13.77
N LYS A 80 -33.37 -11.11 -13.01
CA LYS A 80 -32.90 -11.33 -11.63
C LYS A 80 -31.38 -11.27 -11.47
N ASN A 81 -30.61 -11.80 -12.44
CA ASN A 81 -29.14 -11.83 -12.36
C ASN A 81 -28.47 -10.47 -12.60
N GLN A 82 -29.23 -9.44 -12.99
CA GLN A 82 -28.68 -8.11 -13.26
C GLN A 82 -28.72 -7.18 -12.04
N PHE A 83 -29.32 -7.62 -10.94
CA PHE A 83 -29.32 -6.89 -9.68
C PHE A 83 -27.98 -7.09 -8.96
N MET A 84 -27.37 -5.99 -8.53
CA MET A 84 -26.07 -5.98 -7.86
C MET A 84 -26.17 -5.29 -6.50
N SER A 85 -25.27 -5.60 -5.58
CA SER A 85 -25.18 -4.89 -4.31
C SER A 85 -24.57 -3.51 -4.50
N GLN A 86 -25.20 -2.49 -3.91
CA GLN A 86 -24.67 -1.12 -3.91
C GLN A 86 -23.32 -1.07 -3.18
N ILE A 87 -22.33 -0.43 -3.79
CA ILE A 87 -21.00 -0.22 -3.21
C ILE A 87 -20.73 1.24 -2.85
N PHE A 88 -21.41 2.19 -3.52
CA PHE A 88 -21.28 3.64 -3.31
C PHE A 88 -22.60 4.21 -2.81
N GLU A 89 -22.58 5.32 -2.07
CA GLU A 89 -23.79 6.01 -1.60
C GLU A 89 -24.59 6.60 -2.77
N ASP A 90 -23.90 7.28 -3.68
CA ASP A 90 -24.50 7.94 -4.83
C ASP A 90 -24.70 6.99 -6.02
N LEU A 91 -25.95 6.92 -6.51
CA LEU A 91 -26.30 6.10 -7.68
C LEU A 91 -25.72 6.65 -8.98
N GLU A 92 -25.48 7.95 -9.07
CA GLU A 92 -24.84 8.60 -10.23
C GLU A 92 -23.39 8.14 -10.39
N VAL A 93 -22.64 8.06 -9.28
CA VAL A 93 -21.27 7.53 -9.26
C VAL A 93 -21.27 6.05 -9.67
N GLU A 94 -22.26 5.26 -9.23
CA GLU A 94 -22.38 3.87 -9.67
C GLU A 94 -22.67 3.76 -11.17
N LYS A 95 -23.52 4.64 -11.73
CA LYS A 95 -23.78 4.75 -13.17
C LYS A 95 -22.50 5.08 -13.94
N GLU A 96 -21.77 6.09 -13.49
CA GLU A 96 -20.50 6.53 -14.07
C GLU A 96 -19.45 5.40 -14.05
N VAL A 97 -19.22 4.76 -12.90
CA VAL A 97 -18.24 3.67 -12.78
C VAL A 97 -18.59 2.51 -13.71
N ARG A 98 -19.88 2.21 -13.87
CA ARG A 98 -20.33 1.17 -14.80
C ARG A 98 -20.07 1.54 -16.25
N ILE A 99 -20.33 2.78 -16.64
CA ILE A 99 -20.08 3.29 -18.00
C ILE A 99 -18.57 3.31 -18.25
N ARG A 100 -17.76 3.89 -17.35
CA ARG A 100 -16.29 3.92 -17.47
C ARG A 100 -15.70 2.52 -17.60
N LYS A 101 -16.17 1.53 -16.82
CA LYS A 101 -15.70 0.13 -16.97
C LYS A 101 -16.03 -0.45 -18.34
N ARG A 102 -17.22 -0.15 -18.90
CA ARG A 102 -17.61 -0.59 -20.25
C ARG A 102 -16.71 0.06 -21.31
N VAL A 103 -16.51 1.38 -21.21
CA VAL A 103 -15.71 2.15 -22.16
C VAL A 103 -14.23 1.74 -22.09
N ASN A 104 -13.63 1.67 -20.90
CA ASN A 104 -12.23 1.25 -20.71
C ASN A 104 -11.92 -0.17 -21.20
N LYS A 105 -12.93 -1.06 -21.25
CA LYS A 105 -12.74 -2.39 -21.83
C LYS A 105 -12.47 -2.31 -23.34
N VAL A 106 -13.12 -1.38 -24.04
CA VAL A 106 -12.91 -1.14 -25.47
C VAL A 106 -11.71 -0.23 -25.71
N PHE A 107 -11.54 0.82 -24.88
CA PHE A 107 -10.50 1.83 -24.99
C PHE A 107 -9.30 1.52 -24.09
N ASN A 108 -8.64 0.37 -24.30
CA ASN A 108 -7.57 -0.13 -23.44
C ASN A 108 -6.14 0.18 -23.93
N LYS A 109 -5.92 1.32 -24.60
CA LYS A 109 -4.59 1.76 -25.04
C LYS A 109 -3.78 2.37 -23.89
N ARG A 110 -2.48 2.11 -23.88
CA ARG A 110 -1.51 2.59 -22.87
C ARG A 110 -0.70 3.78 -23.39
N PRO A 111 -0.07 4.58 -22.52
CA PRO A 111 0.82 5.67 -22.95
C PRO A 111 1.96 5.17 -23.85
N GLU A 112 2.43 3.94 -23.65
CA GLU A 112 3.44 3.26 -24.48
C GLU A 112 3.01 3.07 -25.95
N ASP A 113 1.71 3.00 -26.21
CA ASP A 113 1.17 2.79 -27.56
C ASP A 113 1.16 4.09 -28.39
N PHE A 114 1.52 5.23 -27.79
CA PHE A 114 1.52 6.55 -28.43
C PHE A 114 2.93 7.13 -28.56
N PRO A 115 3.24 7.82 -29.67
CA PRO A 115 4.55 8.42 -29.88
C PRO A 115 4.77 9.71 -29.07
N SER A 116 3.72 10.30 -28.51
CA SER A 116 3.80 11.54 -27.73
C SER A 116 2.74 11.57 -26.64
N ILE A 117 3.11 12.11 -25.47
CA ILE A 117 2.21 12.26 -24.32
C ILE A 117 1.01 13.16 -24.64
N ARG A 118 1.16 14.11 -25.58
CA ARG A 118 0.07 14.98 -26.00
C ARG A 118 -1.04 14.19 -26.69
N LEU A 119 -0.68 13.29 -27.60
CA LEU A 119 -1.65 12.44 -28.30
C LEU A 119 -2.34 11.47 -27.35
N TYR A 120 -1.63 11.01 -26.32
CA TYR A 120 -2.22 10.20 -25.27
C TYR A 120 -3.24 11.00 -24.45
N ASN A 121 -2.93 12.24 -24.08
CA ASN A 121 -3.87 13.11 -23.38
C ASN A 121 -5.09 13.45 -24.25
N ASP A 122 -4.88 13.80 -25.52
CA ASP A 122 -5.98 14.05 -26.47
C ASP A 122 -6.89 12.80 -26.60
N TYR A 123 -6.32 11.60 -26.61
CA TYR A 123 -7.08 10.34 -26.57
C TYR A 123 -7.86 10.14 -25.26
N LEU A 124 -7.29 10.47 -24.11
CA LEU A 124 -7.99 10.39 -22.83
C LEU A 124 -9.17 11.37 -22.75
N GLU A 125 -9.00 12.58 -23.27
CA GLU A 125 -10.09 13.56 -23.39
C GLU A 125 -11.21 13.03 -24.30
N GLU A 126 -10.88 12.43 -25.46
CA GLU A 126 -11.89 11.80 -26.32
C GLU A 126 -12.67 10.68 -25.61
N VAL A 127 -11.99 9.90 -24.76
CA VAL A 127 -12.63 8.84 -23.96
C VAL A 127 -13.56 9.46 -22.91
N GLU A 128 -13.16 10.53 -22.23
CA GLU A 128 -14.00 11.22 -21.26
C GLU A 128 -15.19 11.95 -21.91
N ASP A 129 -15.05 12.48 -23.12
CA ASP A 129 -16.18 13.03 -23.88
C ASP A 129 -17.22 11.94 -24.17
N ILE A 130 -16.77 10.74 -24.56
CA ILE A 130 -17.66 9.59 -24.80
C ILE A 130 -18.35 9.15 -23.50
N THR A 131 -17.62 9.06 -22.38
CA THR A 131 -18.22 8.67 -21.09
C THR A 131 -19.22 9.72 -20.59
N PHE A 132 -18.92 11.01 -20.76
CA PHE A 132 -19.79 12.12 -20.38
C PHE A 132 -21.10 12.12 -21.19
N ASN A 133 -21.02 11.92 -22.51
CA ASN A 133 -22.19 11.84 -23.38
C ASN A 133 -23.09 10.65 -22.99
N LEU A 134 -22.50 9.49 -22.71
CA LEU A 134 -23.24 8.30 -22.24
C LEU A 134 -23.85 8.49 -20.85
N MET A 135 -23.20 9.24 -19.96
CA MET A 135 -23.70 9.52 -18.62
C MET A 135 -24.96 10.41 -18.65
N ASN A 136 -24.90 11.47 -19.45
CA ASN A 136 -25.96 12.48 -19.60
C ASN A 136 -27.03 12.12 -20.64
N GLU A 137 -26.90 10.97 -21.29
CA GLU A 137 -27.83 10.48 -22.32
C GLU A 137 -27.95 11.44 -23.53
N VAL A 138 -26.86 12.14 -23.84
CA VAL A 138 -26.73 13.02 -25.01
C VAL A 138 -26.17 12.19 -26.16
N ASP A 139 -26.87 12.17 -27.30
CA ASP A 139 -26.44 11.51 -28.54
C ASP A 139 -25.95 10.06 -28.37
N VAL A 140 -26.69 9.28 -27.56
CA VAL A 140 -26.37 7.88 -27.24
C VAL A 140 -26.20 7.02 -28.49
N ALA A 141 -27.03 7.22 -29.51
CA ALA A 141 -26.95 6.43 -30.74
C ALA A 141 -25.66 6.69 -31.53
N GLU A 142 -25.21 7.95 -31.60
CA GLU A 142 -23.99 8.32 -32.31
C GLU A 142 -22.74 7.85 -31.54
N THR A 143 -22.74 8.05 -30.22
CA THR A 143 -21.64 7.58 -29.38
C THR A 143 -21.51 6.06 -29.38
N GLU A 144 -22.62 5.31 -29.34
CA GLU A 144 -22.58 3.85 -29.49
C GLU A 144 -22.11 3.41 -30.88
N ALA A 145 -22.49 4.12 -31.94
CA ALA A 145 -21.95 3.88 -33.28
C ALA A 145 -20.43 4.12 -33.34
N ARG A 146 -19.93 5.17 -32.68
CA ARG A 146 -18.48 5.46 -32.60
C ARG A 146 -17.73 4.37 -31.82
N ILE A 147 -18.29 3.91 -30.70
CA ILE A 147 -17.72 2.82 -29.90
C ILE A 147 -17.65 1.53 -30.72
N THR A 148 -18.71 1.16 -31.43
CA THR A 148 -18.75 -0.08 -32.23
C THR A 148 -17.82 -0.02 -33.44
N ALA A 149 -17.71 1.14 -34.10
CA ALA A 149 -16.74 1.35 -35.18
C ALA A 149 -15.30 1.16 -34.67
N TYR A 150 -14.97 1.80 -33.55
CA TYR A 150 -13.65 1.67 -32.93
C TYR A 150 -13.36 0.23 -32.48
N GLU A 151 -14.35 -0.47 -31.90
CA GLU A 151 -14.21 -1.87 -31.49
C GLU A 151 -13.92 -2.79 -32.68
N MET A 152 -14.57 -2.57 -33.83
CA MET A 152 -14.33 -3.35 -35.04
C MET A 152 -12.93 -3.09 -35.63
N GLU A 153 -12.50 -1.83 -35.67
CA GLU A 153 -11.18 -1.45 -36.22
C GLU A 153 -10.02 -1.92 -35.34
N ASN A 154 -10.18 -1.86 -34.02
CA ASN A 154 -9.11 -2.10 -33.06
C ASN A 154 -9.19 -3.46 -32.34
N LYS A 155 -10.07 -4.37 -32.77
CA LYS A 155 -10.35 -5.65 -32.11
C LYS A 155 -9.09 -6.44 -31.72
N ASP A 156 -8.13 -6.55 -32.63
CA ASP A 156 -6.90 -7.32 -32.42
C ASP A 156 -6.00 -6.65 -31.38
N SER A 157 -5.88 -5.31 -31.42
CA SER A 157 -5.11 -4.54 -30.43
C SER A 157 -5.75 -4.61 -29.04
N ILE A 158 -7.09 -4.57 -28.98
CA ILE A 158 -7.84 -4.68 -27.73
C ILE A 158 -7.61 -6.05 -27.09
N ALA A 159 -7.68 -7.12 -27.88
CA ALA A 159 -7.45 -8.48 -27.40
C ALA A 159 -6.00 -8.69 -26.91
N ALA A 160 -5.01 -8.13 -27.63
CA ALA A 160 -3.61 -8.19 -27.21
C ALA A 160 -3.38 -7.44 -25.89
N ASN A 161 -3.97 -6.27 -25.72
CA ASN A 161 -3.89 -5.47 -24.50
C ASN A 161 -4.60 -6.14 -23.32
N GLU A 162 -5.76 -6.75 -23.53
CA GLU A 162 -6.47 -7.52 -22.51
C GLU A 162 -5.65 -8.75 -22.06
N ALA A 163 -5.00 -9.46 -23.00
CA ALA A 163 -4.11 -10.58 -22.68
C ALA A 163 -2.88 -10.13 -21.88
N ARG A 164 -2.26 -8.99 -22.24
CA ARG A 164 -1.16 -8.38 -21.51
C ARG A 164 -1.57 -8.03 -20.07
N MET A 165 -2.70 -7.35 -19.89
CA MET A 165 -3.24 -7.05 -18.55
C MET A 165 -3.52 -8.32 -17.73
N ALA A 166 -4.09 -9.35 -18.35
CA ALA A 166 -4.38 -10.62 -17.66
C ALA A 166 -3.10 -11.33 -17.20
N ASN A 167 -2.03 -11.29 -18.01
CA ASN A 167 -0.73 -11.86 -17.64
C ASN A 167 -0.06 -11.08 -16.50
N GLU A 168 -0.08 -9.74 -16.56
CA GLU A 168 0.42 -8.88 -15.48
C GLU A 168 -0.33 -9.12 -14.17
N GLN A 169 -1.66 -9.20 -14.20
CA GLN A 169 -2.46 -9.50 -13.00
C GLN A 169 -2.12 -10.87 -12.42
N ARG A 170 -1.92 -11.90 -13.27
CA ARG A 170 -1.49 -13.23 -12.82
C ARG A 170 -0.11 -13.17 -12.13
N TYR A 171 0.81 -12.38 -12.68
CA TYR A 171 2.12 -12.19 -12.09
C TYR A 171 2.06 -11.49 -10.73
N MET A 172 1.29 -10.41 -10.61
CA MET A 172 1.12 -9.70 -9.33
C MET A 172 0.48 -10.60 -8.26
N ASN A 173 -0.56 -11.36 -8.63
CA ASN A 173 -1.19 -12.32 -7.71
C ASN A 173 -0.20 -13.40 -7.23
N TYR A 174 0.67 -13.88 -8.12
CA TYR A 174 1.71 -14.85 -7.75
C TYR A 174 2.75 -14.24 -6.78
N GLN A 175 3.16 -12.98 -7.00
CA GLN A 175 4.04 -12.28 -6.07
C GLN A 175 3.40 -12.12 -4.68
N ASP A 176 2.13 -11.71 -4.62
CA ASP A 176 1.36 -11.59 -3.38
C ASP A 176 1.24 -12.93 -2.63
N GLU A 177 1.00 -14.03 -3.35
CA GLU A 177 0.95 -15.38 -2.78
C GLU A 177 2.29 -15.80 -2.19
N LEU A 178 3.39 -15.52 -2.90
CA LEU A 178 4.74 -15.80 -2.41
C LEU A 178 5.06 -15.00 -1.15
N GLU A 179 4.71 -13.71 -1.11
CA GLU A 179 4.92 -12.86 0.06
C GLU A 179 4.12 -13.37 1.27
N LYS A 180 2.87 -13.79 1.06
CA LYS A 180 2.03 -14.39 2.11
C LYS A 180 2.64 -15.67 2.65
N GLN A 181 3.12 -16.57 1.77
CA GLN A 181 3.79 -17.80 2.19
C GLN A 181 5.05 -17.53 3.02
N GLN A 182 5.88 -16.57 2.59
CA GLN A 182 7.06 -16.18 3.37
C GLN A 182 6.69 -15.60 4.74
N ARG A 183 5.62 -14.80 4.81
CA ARG A 183 5.11 -14.24 6.07
C ARG A 183 4.58 -15.33 7.00
N GLU A 184 3.87 -16.33 6.46
CA GLU A 184 3.39 -17.48 7.21
C GLU A 184 4.54 -18.35 7.72
N GLN A 185 5.52 -18.67 6.88
CA GLN A 185 6.72 -19.42 7.28
C GLN A 185 7.47 -18.72 8.41
N LYS A 186 7.75 -17.42 8.30
CA LYS A 186 8.38 -16.64 9.38
C LYS A 186 7.57 -16.67 10.67
N ARG A 187 6.23 -16.64 10.56
CA ARG A 187 5.35 -16.73 11.72
C ARG A 187 5.40 -18.10 12.37
N GLU A 188 5.44 -19.18 11.58
CA GLU A 188 5.57 -20.55 12.08
C GLU A 188 6.92 -20.78 12.75
N GLU A 189 8.02 -20.34 12.13
CA GLU A 189 9.37 -20.39 12.70
C GLU A 189 9.43 -19.65 14.04
N TYR A 190 8.83 -18.46 14.11
CA TYR A 190 8.75 -17.69 15.36
C TYR A 190 7.97 -18.42 16.47
N ILE A 191 6.86 -19.08 16.12
CA ILE A 191 6.07 -19.87 17.07
C ILE A 191 6.87 -21.08 17.56
N GLN A 192 7.55 -21.80 16.65
CA GLN A 192 8.39 -22.95 17.00
C GLN A 192 9.52 -22.52 17.96
N LEU A 193 10.18 -21.40 17.67
CA LEU A 193 11.24 -20.86 18.52
C LEU A 193 10.74 -20.53 19.94
N LEU A 194 9.55 -19.93 20.07
CA LEU A 194 8.93 -19.68 21.38
C LEU A 194 8.59 -20.99 22.13
N GLU A 195 8.12 -22.02 21.43
CA GLU A 195 7.82 -23.31 22.04
C GLU A 195 9.08 -24.03 22.50
N GLU A 196 10.14 -24.01 21.69
CA GLU A 196 11.44 -24.55 22.06
C GLU A 196 12.04 -23.82 23.27
N GLU A 197 11.97 -22.48 23.30
CA GLU A 197 12.43 -21.70 24.45
C GLU A 197 11.65 -22.08 25.72
N ARG A 198 10.33 -22.27 25.61
CA ARG A 198 9.50 -22.75 26.74
C ARG A 198 9.92 -24.14 27.20
N ARG A 199 10.12 -25.08 26.27
CA ARG A 199 10.54 -26.47 26.56
C ARG A 199 11.92 -26.50 27.22
N GLN A 200 12.85 -25.67 26.75
CA GLN A 200 14.17 -25.52 27.35
C GLN A 200 14.08 -25.00 28.79
N LYS A 201 13.28 -23.96 29.03
CA LYS A 201 13.06 -23.43 30.40
C LYS A 201 12.44 -24.47 31.33
N GLU A 202 11.49 -25.27 30.86
CA GLU A 202 10.89 -26.37 31.64
C GLU A 202 11.92 -27.47 31.95
N HIS A 203 12.74 -27.84 30.97
CA HIS A 203 13.81 -28.82 31.14
C HIS A 203 14.90 -28.33 32.12
N GLU A 204 15.35 -27.08 31.98
CA GLU A 204 16.31 -26.45 32.91
C GLU A 204 15.78 -26.44 34.35
N LYS A 205 14.50 -26.10 34.54
CA LYS A 205 13.85 -26.17 35.87
C LYS A 205 13.83 -27.60 36.42
N ALA A 206 13.50 -28.58 35.59
CA ALA A 206 13.47 -29.98 36.00
C ALA A 206 14.86 -30.51 36.38
N GLU A 207 15.90 -30.15 35.62
CA GLU A 207 17.29 -30.48 35.95
C GLU A 207 17.71 -29.87 37.29
N ILE A 208 17.40 -28.59 37.52
CA ILE A 208 17.70 -27.91 38.79
C ILE A 208 17.03 -28.65 39.96
N ILE A 209 15.75 -29.01 39.82
CA ILE A 209 15.02 -29.76 40.85
C ILE A 209 15.68 -31.12 41.11
N LYS A 210 16.07 -31.85 40.05
CA LYS A 210 16.74 -33.15 40.17
C LYS A 210 18.10 -33.04 40.85
N GLU A 211 18.90 -32.04 40.49
CA GLU A 211 20.24 -31.80 41.04
C GLU A 211 20.17 -31.39 42.53
N LEU A 212 19.17 -30.59 42.90
CA LEU A 212 18.86 -30.25 44.30
C LEU A 212 18.40 -31.48 45.10
N ALA A 213 17.65 -32.41 44.48
CA ALA A 213 17.15 -33.61 45.15
C ALA A 213 18.22 -34.70 45.33
N THR A 214 19.22 -34.77 44.46
CA THR A 214 20.24 -35.83 44.47
C THR A 214 21.57 -35.42 45.09
N SER A 215 21.88 -34.12 45.19
CA SER A 215 23.15 -33.64 45.72
C SER A 215 23.05 -33.12 47.16
N ASN A 216 24.06 -33.41 47.99
CA ASN A 216 24.18 -32.88 49.37
C ASN A 216 24.85 -31.49 49.42
N LYS A 217 24.95 -30.78 48.28
CA LYS A 217 25.56 -29.45 48.22
C LYS A 217 24.56 -28.39 48.66
N SER A 218 25.05 -27.26 49.19
CA SER A 218 24.16 -26.14 49.55
C SER A 218 23.46 -25.59 48.31
N ALA A 219 22.18 -25.23 48.44
CA ALA A 219 21.37 -24.74 47.33
C ALA A 219 21.98 -23.51 46.63
N GLN A 220 22.68 -22.65 47.37
CA GLN A 220 23.39 -21.49 46.81
C GLN A 220 24.57 -21.89 45.91
N ALA A 221 25.31 -22.95 46.24
CA ALA A 221 26.44 -23.38 45.44
C ALA A 221 25.98 -23.97 44.09
N VAL A 222 24.86 -24.70 44.06
CA VAL A 222 24.29 -25.32 42.84
C VAL A 222 23.77 -24.25 41.86
N LEU A 223 23.12 -23.19 42.38
CA LEU A 223 22.65 -22.07 41.56
C LEU A 223 23.81 -21.25 40.98
N ALA A 224 24.87 -21.02 41.75
CA ALA A 224 26.06 -20.28 41.29
C ALA A 224 26.81 -21.02 40.17
N THR A 225 26.95 -22.35 40.27
CA THR A 225 27.57 -23.14 39.21
C THR A 225 26.74 -23.11 37.92
N ARG A 226 25.41 -23.21 38.01
CA ARG A 226 24.55 -23.16 36.83
C ARG A 226 24.51 -21.79 36.17
N GLN A 227 24.46 -20.70 36.93
CA GLN A 227 24.54 -19.32 36.40
C GLN A 227 25.82 -19.10 35.56
N SER A 228 26.95 -19.66 35.99
CA SER A 228 28.19 -19.58 35.22
C SER A 228 28.15 -20.36 33.90
N ILE A 229 27.34 -21.42 33.82
CA ILE A 229 27.16 -22.25 32.62
C ILE A 229 26.17 -21.57 31.65
N THR A 230 25.06 -21.01 32.15
CA THR A 230 24.10 -20.28 31.30
C THR A 230 24.72 -19.04 30.67
N LEU A 231 25.56 -18.29 31.39
CA LEU A 231 26.28 -17.11 30.85
C LEU A 231 27.28 -17.48 29.74
N LYS A 232 27.91 -18.66 29.81
CA LYS A 232 28.79 -19.17 28.74
C LYS A 232 27.99 -19.62 27.51
N ARG A 233 26.78 -20.13 27.72
CA ARG A 233 25.90 -20.59 26.63
C ARG A 233 25.27 -19.42 25.87
N SER A 234 24.85 -18.36 26.57
CA SER A 234 24.29 -17.16 25.95
C SER A 234 25.33 -16.34 25.16
N SER A 235 26.60 -16.37 25.55
CA SER A 235 27.70 -15.74 24.79
C SER A 235 28.05 -16.51 23.52
N ALA A 236 27.99 -17.85 23.53
CA ALA A 236 28.24 -18.67 22.34
C ALA A 236 27.13 -18.57 21.28
N LEU A 237 25.86 -18.42 21.69
CA LEU A 237 24.72 -18.30 20.76
C LEU A 237 24.75 -16.99 19.95
N ARG A 238 25.23 -15.90 20.58
CA ARG A 238 25.35 -14.57 19.97
C ARG A 238 26.39 -14.50 18.85
N GLN A 239 27.43 -15.34 18.92
CA GLN A 239 28.45 -15.47 17.87
C GLN A 239 27.98 -16.30 16.67
N GLN A 240 27.00 -17.18 16.82
CA GLN A 240 26.47 -17.97 15.70
C GLN A 240 25.44 -17.21 14.86
N SER A 241 24.64 -16.32 15.47
CA SER A 241 23.63 -15.53 14.76
C SER A 241 24.20 -14.51 13.75
N GLU A 242 25.47 -14.12 13.86
CA GLU A 242 26.12 -13.20 12.92
C GLU A 242 26.63 -13.87 11.62
N SER A 243 26.65 -15.21 11.56
CA SER A 243 27.27 -15.96 10.45
C SER A 243 26.31 -16.46 9.36
N ASN A 244 24.99 -16.31 9.54
CA ASN A 244 24.00 -16.88 8.63
C ASN A 244 23.35 -15.79 7.76
N SER A 245 23.95 -15.51 6.61
CA SER A 245 23.30 -14.77 5.52
C SER A 245 22.37 -15.72 4.74
N PRO A 246 21.12 -15.34 4.43
CA PRO A 246 20.19 -16.23 3.75
C PRO A 246 20.63 -16.45 2.30
N ALA A 247 20.81 -17.72 1.91
CA ALA A 247 21.06 -18.11 0.54
C ALA A 247 19.88 -17.71 -0.36
N ARG A 248 20.18 -17.03 -1.47
CA ARG A 248 19.21 -16.68 -2.53
C ARG A 248 18.59 -17.97 -3.08
N LEU A 249 17.28 -18.13 -2.92
CA LEU A 249 16.53 -19.24 -3.49
C LEU A 249 16.42 -19.08 -5.01
N SER A 250 16.63 -20.18 -5.75
CA SER A 250 16.58 -20.25 -7.21
C SER A 250 15.14 -20.11 -7.72
N MET A 251 14.89 -19.11 -8.56
CA MET A 251 13.58 -18.89 -9.21
C MET A 251 13.38 -19.82 -10.42
N PRO A 252 12.13 -20.17 -10.79
CA PRO A 252 11.79 -20.93 -11.99
C PRO A 252 12.19 -20.27 -13.32
N SER A 253 12.61 -21.09 -14.30
CA SER A 253 13.18 -20.69 -15.60
C SER A 253 12.27 -19.85 -16.53
N TRP A 254 10.96 -19.75 -16.29
CA TRP A 254 10.07 -18.89 -17.10
C TRP A 254 9.99 -17.45 -16.57
N ILE A 255 10.45 -17.22 -15.34
CA ILE A 255 10.51 -15.90 -14.69
C ILE A 255 11.82 -15.18 -15.07
N THR A 256 12.92 -15.92 -15.26
CA THR A 256 14.23 -15.36 -15.60
C THR A 256 14.25 -14.67 -16.96
N THR A 257 13.48 -15.17 -17.93
CA THR A 257 13.45 -14.62 -19.30
C THR A 257 12.73 -13.27 -19.40
N ALA A 258 11.91 -12.91 -18.41
CA ALA A 258 11.24 -11.61 -18.34
C ALA A 258 12.08 -10.56 -17.60
N MET A 259 13.04 -10.97 -16.76
CA MET A 259 13.87 -10.06 -15.98
C MET A 259 14.96 -9.38 -16.84
N ASP A 260 15.58 -10.09 -17.79
CA ASP A 260 16.68 -9.53 -18.60
C ASP A 260 16.27 -8.35 -19.51
N ASN A 261 14.98 -8.14 -19.77
CA ASN A 261 14.51 -7.01 -20.59
C ASN A 261 13.99 -5.82 -19.76
N ASP A 262 13.71 -5.99 -18.46
CA ASP A 262 12.99 -5.00 -17.64
C ASP A 262 13.88 -4.42 -16.51
N THR A 263 15.01 -5.05 -16.20
CA THR A 263 15.97 -4.56 -15.19
C THR A 263 16.73 -3.31 -15.61
N ASP A 264 17.03 -3.13 -16.90
CA ASP A 264 17.78 -1.96 -17.41
C ASP A 264 16.94 -0.65 -17.37
N MET A 265 15.61 -0.73 -17.25
CA MET A 265 14.72 0.45 -17.18
C MET A 265 14.29 0.81 -15.75
N LYS A 266 14.31 -0.14 -14.80
CA LYS A 266 13.86 0.11 -13.41
C LYS A 266 14.97 0.52 -12.45
N ASP A 267 16.22 0.14 -12.70
CA ASP A 267 17.36 0.56 -11.87
C ASP A 267 17.63 2.08 -11.95
N SER A 268 17.09 2.79 -12.96
CA SER A 268 17.15 4.25 -13.03
C SER A 268 16.16 4.98 -12.12
N GLU A 269 15.05 4.35 -11.72
CA GLU A 269 13.97 5.01 -10.97
C GLU A 269 13.93 4.63 -9.48
N ALA A 270 14.56 3.52 -9.09
CA ALA A 270 14.62 3.04 -7.71
C ALA A 270 15.98 3.35 -7.04
N LYS A 271 16.49 4.57 -7.17
CA LYS A 271 17.52 5.03 -6.21
C LYS A 271 16.84 5.14 -4.84
N ASP A 272 17.16 4.19 -3.97
CA ASP A 272 16.75 4.14 -2.56
C ASP A 272 16.92 5.52 -1.91
N PHE A 273 15.80 6.17 -1.59
CA PHE A 273 15.82 7.43 -0.84
C PHE A 273 16.09 7.12 0.63
N ASP A 274 17.37 7.09 1.05
CA ASP A 274 17.77 7.01 2.46
C ASP A 274 18.10 8.42 3.00
N PRO A 275 17.29 8.98 3.91
CA PRO A 275 17.52 10.31 4.50
C PRO A 275 18.83 10.46 5.30
N PHE A 276 19.51 9.37 5.67
CA PHE A 276 20.69 9.40 6.56
C PHE A 276 22.03 9.13 5.86
N GLU A 277 22.05 8.63 4.63
CA GLU A 277 23.29 8.26 3.92
C GLU A 277 23.86 9.34 2.98
N TYR A 278 23.16 10.46 2.78
CA TYR A 278 23.66 11.51 1.90
C TYR A 278 24.89 12.23 2.49
N GLN A 279 26.01 12.16 1.77
CA GLN A 279 27.17 13.02 2.01
C GLN A 279 26.84 14.44 1.52
N TYR A 280 26.68 15.38 2.46
CA TYR A 280 26.59 16.80 2.13
C TYR A 280 28.02 17.33 1.94
N GLN A 281 28.32 17.81 0.74
CA GLN A 281 29.58 18.48 0.49
C GLN A 281 29.43 19.96 0.88
N TYR A 282 30.00 20.32 2.02
CA TYR A 282 30.11 21.73 2.42
C TYR A 282 31.10 22.43 1.47
N THR A 283 30.74 23.62 1.01
CA THR A 283 31.64 24.44 0.20
C THR A 283 32.83 24.85 1.06
N THR A 284 34.03 24.41 0.68
CA THR A 284 35.29 24.70 1.39
C THR A 284 36.16 25.73 0.67
N ASP A 285 35.62 26.34 -0.40
CA ASP A 285 36.37 27.21 -1.32
C ASP A 285 36.51 28.66 -0.78
N TYR A 286 36.77 28.84 0.52
CA TYR A 286 37.03 30.15 1.12
C TYR A 286 38.26 30.12 2.02
N ASP A 287 39.10 31.14 1.88
CA ASP A 287 40.25 31.38 2.76
C ASP A 287 39.86 32.36 3.87
N LEU A 288 39.77 31.87 5.10
CA LEU A 288 39.56 32.72 6.28
C LEU A 288 40.79 33.59 6.55
N ARG A 289 40.58 34.91 6.60
CA ARG A 289 41.62 35.85 7.07
C ARG A 289 41.77 35.73 8.59
N ASP A 290 43.01 35.75 9.07
CA ASP A 290 43.33 35.62 10.50
C ASP A 290 42.81 36.80 11.35
N THR A 291 42.60 37.97 10.74
CA THR A 291 42.15 39.18 11.42
C THR A 291 40.93 39.77 10.73
N TYR A 292 39.80 39.70 11.41
CA TYR A 292 38.55 40.38 11.05
C TYR A 292 38.00 41.04 12.31
N ASP A 293 37.66 42.32 12.22
CA ASP A 293 37.13 43.09 13.34
C ASP A 293 35.61 42.97 13.34
N ASP A 294 35.09 42.13 14.22
CA ASP A 294 33.66 41.91 14.41
C ASP A 294 33.26 42.29 15.84
N PRO A 295 32.38 43.30 16.01
CA PRO A 295 31.87 43.72 17.33
C PRO A 295 31.27 42.58 18.14
N THR A 296 30.76 41.53 17.48
CA THR A 296 30.16 40.38 18.16
C THR A 296 31.19 39.39 18.70
N THR A 297 32.43 39.36 18.19
CA THR A 297 33.48 38.42 18.64
C THR A 297 34.58 39.09 19.46
N GLU A 298 34.57 40.42 19.57
CA GLU A 298 35.54 41.21 20.34
C GLU A 298 35.65 40.78 21.81
N TYR A 299 34.53 40.36 22.43
CA TYR A 299 34.51 39.88 23.81
C TYR A 299 35.33 38.59 24.03
N LEU A 300 35.57 37.80 22.97
CA LEU A 300 36.37 36.57 23.02
C LEU A 300 37.87 36.86 23.15
N GLN A 301 38.33 38.08 22.83
CA GLN A 301 39.72 38.48 23.04
C GLN A 301 40.01 38.78 24.52
N ASN A 302 39.04 39.36 25.22
CA ASN A 302 39.19 39.85 26.59
C ASN A 302 38.74 38.84 27.67
N ASN A 303 37.82 37.91 27.36
CA ASN A 303 37.24 36.99 28.34
C ASN A 303 37.86 35.58 28.29
N LYS A 304 38.76 35.28 29.24
CA LYS A 304 39.38 33.95 29.40
C LYS A 304 38.38 32.82 29.67
N ARG A 305 37.22 33.10 30.27
CA ARG A 305 36.15 32.10 30.48
C ARG A 305 35.50 31.65 29.17
N ALA A 306 35.40 32.53 28.17
CA ALA A 306 34.77 32.20 26.89
C ALA A 306 35.68 31.37 25.97
N ARG A 307 37.00 31.41 26.21
CA ARG A 307 38.00 30.55 25.53
C ARG A 307 38.19 29.18 26.20
N ALA A 308 37.53 28.91 27.32
CA ALA A 308 37.65 27.64 28.01
C ALA A 308 37.04 26.53 27.13
N GLY A 309 37.88 25.61 26.65
CA GLY A 309 37.49 24.55 25.71
C GLY A 309 38.04 24.68 24.28
N GLY A 310 38.93 25.66 24.01
CA GLY A 310 39.58 25.81 22.70
C GLY A 310 38.75 26.58 21.67
N PHE A 311 37.71 27.29 22.13
CA PHE A 311 36.86 28.09 21.28
C PHE A 311 37.56 29.39 20.86
N GLU A 312 37.71 29.57 19.54
CA GLU A 312 38.30 30.76 18.90
C GLU A 312 37.31 31.44 17.96
N ALA A 313 37.50 32.74 17.70
CA ALA A 313 36.65 33.52 16.82
C ALA A 313 36.61 32.96 15.38
N LYS A 314 37.67 32.28 14.94
CA LYS A 314 37.79 31.65 13.61
C LYS A 314 36.64 30.68 13.32
N TYR A 315 36.20 29.90 14.30
CA TYR A 315 35.11 28.94 14.13
C TYR A 315 33.74 29.59 13.97
N VAL A 316 33.55 30.79 14.55
CA VAL A 316 32.31 31.56 14.38
C VAL A 316 32.23 32.07 12.94
N PHE A 317 33.35 32.55 12.40
CA PHE A 317 33.42 33.01 11.01
C PHE A 317 33.26 31.86 10.01
N ASP A 318 33.92 30.73 10.25
CA ASP A 318 33.79 29.49 9.45
C ASP A 318 32.33 29.02 9.38
N ARG A 319 31.66 29.00 10.54
CA ARG A 319 30.25 28.63 10.63
C ARG A 319 29.34 29.64 9.92
N ALA A 320 29.57 30.94 10.09
CA ALA A 320 28.75 31.96 9.46
C ALA A 320 28.87 31.93 7.93
N LEU A 321 30.09 31.69 7.41
CA LEU A 321 30.32 31.52 5.97
C LEU A 321 29.67 30.23 5.47
N SER A 322 29.85 29.12 6.18
CA SER A 322 29.20 27.85 5.85
C SER A 322 27.69 28.00 5.81
N ASP A 323 27.05 28.55 6.86
CA ASP A 323 25.60 28.74 6.91
C ASP A 323 25.08 29.68 5.80
N ALA A 324 25.87 30.69 5.40
CA ALA A 324 25.50 31.60 4.31
C ALA A 324 25.60 30.94 2.93
N PHE A 325 26.62 30.11 2.69
CA PHE A 325 26.85 29.47 1.39
C PHE A 325 26.13 28.14 1.24
N THR A 326 25.91 27.39 2.31
CA THR A 326 25.27 26.06 2.33
C THR A 326 23.84 26.09 2.87
N GLY A 327 23.13 27.22 2.72
CA GLY A 327 21.77 27.40 3.24
C GLY A 327 20.74 26.34 2.79
N LEU A 328 19.44 26.63 2.92
CA LEU A 328 18.31 25.71 2.65
C LEU A 328 18.22 25.10 1.23
N SER A 329 19.20 25.33 0.35
CA SER A 329 19.23 24.92 -1.06
C SER A 329 20.40 23.99 -1.43
N CYS A 330 21.17 23.47 -0.47
CA CYS A 330 22.18 22.46 -0.77
C CYS A 330 21.51 21.12 -1.12
N MET A 331 21.68 20.69 -2.37
CA MET A 331 21.25 19.36 -2.80
C MET A 331 22.29 18.32 -2.37
N PRO A 332 21.88 17.10 -2.00
CA PRO A 332 22.83 16.01 -1.72
C PRO A 332 23.67 15.72 -2.96
N VAL A 333 24.91 15.26 -2.75
CA VAL A 333 25.79 14.85 -3.86
C VAL A 333 25.14 13.65 -4.55
N GLU A 334 24.73 13.83 -5.80
CA GLU A 334 24.30 12.70 -6.63
C GLU A 334 25.54 11.83 -6.86
N GLY A 335 25.57 10.67 -6.20
CA GLY A 335 26.58 9.65 -6.45
C GLY A 335 26.54 9.23 -7.92
N ASN A 336 27.71 9.35 -8.57
CA ASN A 336 27.99 8.70 -9.86
C ASN A 336 27.96 7.18 -9.73
#